data_AF-K0TC98-F1
#
_entry.id   AF-K0TC98-F1
#
_cell.length_a   1.000
_cell.length_b   1.000
_cell.length_c   1.000
_cell.angle_alpha   90.00
_cell.angle_beta   90.00
_cell.angle_gamma   90.00
#
_symmetry.space_group_name_H-M   'P 1'
#
loop_
_entity.id
_entity.type
_entity.pdbx_description
1 polymer ?
#
loop_
_entity_poly.entity_id
_entity_poly.type
_entity_poly.pdbx_seq_one_letter_code
_entity_poly.pdbx_strand_id
1 'polypeptide(L)'
;MRLSILALTALLAVSAEAFVPAAQNQPRQCSVLNLQSNDEHGILAQLEGAKNAALGAVTAATIMVGALGPLPGDLSVASAAPAAAPAKETASKTVAKKDSKKESSPPKPLASEKAAVESAKAAVKDKDSTLKDAKSAFSTAKSALKQDKTTATSTKKKAADLKKQFVGANDKLSKAKKDQKNSEIIGQYKNSVSSLKLQLADAEKASSAAQKVESSAEKEFSSATKALSSAEKSVANAKKGLASAEDKLSKASAKYVKEQKIAKKKAEKQAKKEKKIADKKAKEAKKRATAEKKKAEKERKRQAKIDAKRKKEASKRAAEAKKKADKAAKEKAQKIKETESKLKKMKAKQSNALQTEKSSTSEIAKLEKELAKEKK
;
A
#
# COMPACT_ATOMS: atom_id res chain seq x y z
N MET A 1 10.11 8.26 36.32
CA MET A 1 11.20 8.58 35.36
C MET A 1 10.88 9.88 34.63
N ARG A 2 11.35 11.04 35.14
CA ARG A 2 11.23 12.35 34.47
C ARG A 2 12.39 13.25 34.92
N LEU A 3 13.59 13.01 34.38
CA LEU A 3 14.80 13.78 34.67
C LEU A 3 15.61 14.14 33.40
N SER A 4 15.03 14.08 32.20
CA SER A 4 15.80 14.15 30.95
C SER A 4 15.62 15.42 30.11
N ILE A 5 14.90 16.45 30.57
CA ILE A 5 14.64 17.66 29.76
C ILE A 5 15.45 18.89 30.22
N LEU A 6 16.11 18.83 31.38
CA LEU A 6 16.92 19.94 31.91
C LEU A 6 18.39 19.93 31.45
N ALA A 7 18.84 18.92 30.69
CA ALA A 7 20.23 18.81 30.26
C ALA A 7 20.49 19.29 28.82
N LEU A 8 19.45 19.61 28.02
CA LEU A 8 19.63 19.93 26.59
C LEU A 8 19.80 21.43 26.30
N THR A 9 19.62 22.32 27.28
CA THR A 9 19.75 23.78 27.10
C THR A 9 21.11 24.34 27.52
N ALA A 10 21.98 23.53 28.13
CA ALA A 10 23.34 23.96 28.51
C ALA A 10 24.40 23.75 27.40
N LEU A 11 24.04 23.10 26.28
CA LEU A 11 25.01 22.71 25.23
C LEU A 11 24.96 23.58 23.95
N LEU A 12 24.19 24.67 23.93
CA LEU A 12 24.04 25.54 22.73
C LEU A 12 24.60 26.96 22.90
N ALA A 13 25.30 27.24 24.00
CA ALA A 13 25.90 28.55 24.28
C ALA A 13 27.41 28.64 24.03
N VAL A 14 28.02 27.66 23.35
CA VAL A 14 29.46 27.67 23.02
C VAL A 14 29.67 27.32 21.55
N SER A 15 29.38 28.25 20.64
CA SER A 15 30.00 28.31 19.30
C SER A 15 29.34 29.38 18.42
N ALA A 16 29.76 30.64 18.56
CA ALA A 16 29.62 31.66 17.51
C ALA A 16 30.49 32.90 17.83
N GLU A 17 31.81 32.72 17.93
CA GLU A 17 32.76 33.82 17.75
C GLU A 17 33.77 33.42 16.67
N ALA A 18 33.47 33.78 15.43
CA ALA A 18 34.43 33.79 14.33
C ALA A 18 33.91 34.69 13.21
N PHE A 19 34.02 36.02 13.38
CA PHE A 19 34.21 36.96 12.28
C PHE A 19 34.66 38.32 12.85
N VAL A 20 35.96 38.60 12.73
CA VAL A 20 36.58 39.92 12.95
C VAL A 20 37.29 40.29 11.64
N PRO A 21 37.12 41.52 11.12
CA PRO A 21 38.16 42.19 10.37
C PRO A 21 38.80 43.33 11.18
N ALA A 22 40.02 43.67 10.80
CA ALA A 22 41.08 44.20 11.64
C ALA A 22 41.00 45.70 12.01
N ALA A 23 41.51 45.97 13.21
CA ALA A 23 42.40 47.06 13.67
C ALA A 23 42.13 48.52 13.27
N GLN A 24 41.83 49.36 14.27
CA GLN A 24 42.51 50.65 14.43
C GLN A 24 42.51 51.16 15.89
N ASN A 25 43.71 51.27 16.45
CA ASN A 25 44.18 52.05 17.61
C ASN A 25 43.23 52.46 18.76
N GLN A 26 43.53 51.91 19.95
CA GLN A 26 43.34 52.58 21.24
C GLN A 26 44.69 52.93 21.87
N PRO A 27 44.75 53.96 22.73
CA PRO A 27 45.55 53.90 23.93
C PRO A 27 44.69 53.57 25.15
N ARG A 28 45.26 52.66 25.92
CA ARG A 28 44.80 51.99 27.14
C ARG A 28 44.38 52.97 28.25
N GLN A 29 43.36 52.58 29.03
CA GLN A 29 43.43 52.72 30.49
C GLN A 29 42.95 51.44 31.18
N CYS A 30 43.85 50.88 31.97
CA CYS A 30 43.60 49.79 32.90
C CYS A 30 42.91 50.37 34.14
N SER A 31 41.71 49.89 34.46
CA SER A 31 41.11 50.06 35.78
C SER A 31 41.00 48.70 36.45
N VAL A 32 41.93 48.49 37.38
CA VAL A 32 41.92 47.45 38.40
C VAL A 32 40.93 47.89 39.49
N LEU A 33 39.89 47.09 39.74
CA LEU A 33 39.08 47.15 40.96
C LEU A 33 38.84 45.69 41.37
N ASN A 34 39.79 45.09 42.07
CA ASN A 34 39.99 45.15 43.52
C ASN A 34 38.77 44.66 44.31
N LEU A 35 38.83 43.39 44.71
CA LEU A 35 37.95 42.71 45.65
C LEU A 35 38.66 42.65 47.00
N GLN A 36 38.14 43.37 48.00
CA GLN A 36 38.40 43.17 49.43
C GLN A 36 37.21 43.82 50.16
N SER A 37 36.23 43.06 50.64
CA SER A 37 36.15 42.23 51.86
C SER A 37 35.55 42.99 53.05
N ASN A 38 34.59 42.32 53.70
CA ASN A 38 33.91 42.62 54.97
C ASN A 38 32.73 43.59 54.92
N ASP A 39 31.52 43.02 54.87
CA ASP A 39 30.51 43.25 55.91
C ASP A 39 29.40 42.18 55.82
N GLU A 40 29.20 41.47 56.92
CA GLU A 40 28.13 40.49 57.09
C GLU A 40 26.77 41.18 57.26
N HIS A 41 26.09 41.57 56.18
CA HIS A 41 24.64 41.84 56.18
C HIS A 41 24.03 41.81 54.75
N GLY A 42 24.50 40.90 53.88
CA GLY A 42 24.19 40.93 52.45
C GLY A 42 23.26 39.86 51.87
N ILE A 43 22.69 38.94 52.65
CA ILE A 43 22.02 37.74 52.07
C ILE A 43 20.54 37.98 51.68
N LEU A 44 19.89 39.03 52.18
CA LEU A 44 18.46 39.28 51.90
C LEU A 44 18.17 40.12 50.64
N ALA A 45 19.15 40.87 50.11
CA ALA A 45 18.93 41.74 48.95
C ALA A 45 19.12 41.03 47.59
N GLN A 46 19.81 39.89 47.54
CA GLN A 46 20.04 39.15 46.28
C GLN A 46 18.89 38.18 45.91
N LEU A 47 17.98 37.86 46.83
CA LEU A 47 16.88 36.93 46.55
C LEU A 47 15.64 37.62 45.93
N GLU A 48 15.51 38.94 46.07
CA GLU A 48 14.35 39.68 45.57
C GLU A 48 14.53 40.20 44.14
N GLY A 49 15.79 40.38 43.68
CA GLY A 49 16.12 40.68 42.28
C GLY A 49 15.92 39.51 41.32
N ALA A 50 16.05 38.26 41.81
CA ALA A 50 15.94 37.06 40.97
C ALA A 50 14.50 36.66 40.63
N LYS A 51 13.50 37.11 41.40
CA LYS A 51 12.08 36.80 41.13
C LYS A 51 11.48 37.61 39.98
N ASN A 52 11.95 38.84 39.77
CA ASN A 52 11.45 39.71 38.70
C ASN A 52 12.12 39.45 37.33
N ALA A 53 13.33 38.88 37.32
CA ALA A 53 13.99 38.45 36.08
C ALA A 53 13.39 37.15 35.50
N ALA A 54 12.85 36.26 36.35
CA ALA A 54 12.24 35.01 35.92
C ALA A 54 10.82 35.19 35.31
N LEU A 55 10.09 36.26 35.66
CA LEU A 55 8.79 36.56 35.07
C LEU A 55 8.87 37.23 33.68
N GLY A 56 9.97 37.91 33.36
CA GLY A 56 10.15 38.60 32.08
C GLY A 56 10.47 37.68 30.89
N ALA A 57 11.05 36.50 31.14
CA ALA A 57 11.50 35.60 30.09
C ALA A 57 10.41 34.65 29.56
N VAL A 58 9.29 34.47 30.26
CA VAL A 58 8.21 33.54 29.84
C VAL A 58 7.22 34.20 28.88
N THR A 59 7.11 35.53 28.87
CA THR A 59 6.12 36.25 28.04
C THR A 59 6.57 36.46 26.59
N ALA A 60 7.88 36.44 26.30
CA ALA A 60 8.40 36.68 24.94
C ALA A 60 8.34 35.43 24.03
N ALA A 61 8.26 34.23 24.58
CA ALA A 61 8.27 32.98 23.79
C ALA A 61 6.90 32.59 23.20
N THR A 62 5.79 33.18 23.67
CA THR A 62 4.43 32.74 23.29
C THR A 62 3.82 33.55 22.12
N ILE A 63 4.46 34.62 21.67
CA ILE A 63 3.90 35.50 20.62
C ILE A 63 4.29 35.08 19.18
N MET A 64 5.21 34.12 19.00
CA MET A 64 5.72 33.71 17.68
C MET A 64 5.18 32.35 17.17
N VAL A 65 4.04 31.85 17.66
CA VAL A 65 3.44 30.56 17.19
C VAL A 65 2.01 30.74 16.62
N GLY A 66 1.68 31.94 16.11
CA GLY A 66 0.31 32.28 15.71
C GLY A 66 0.04 32.60 14.23
N ALA A 67 1.05 32.65 13.35
CA ALA A 67 0.90 33.35 12.06
C ALA A 67 1.14 32.52 10.78
N LEU A 68 1.00 31.19 10.79
CA LEU A 68 1.03 30.38 9.57
C LEU A 68 0.01 29.23 9.63
N GLY A 69 -1.22 29.51 9.25
CA GLY A 69 -2.26 28.52 8.98
C GLY A 69 -3.20 29.04 7.88
N PRO A 70 -3.40 28.29 6.77
CA PRO A 70 -4.08 28.80 5.59
C PRO A 70 -5.59 28.91 5.80
N LEU A 71 -6.16 30.06 5.45
CA LEU A 71 -7.60 30.29 5.30
C LEU A 71 -8.12 29.47 4.11
N PRO A 72 -9.09 28.54 4.28
CA PRO A 72 -9.86 28.04 3.14
C PRO A 72 -10.89 29.10 2.74
N GLY A 73 -10.71 29.64 1.54
CA GLY A 73 -11.64 30.58 0.91
C GLY A 73 -12.99 29.92 0.64
N ASP A 74 -14.03 30.55 1.16
CA ASP A 74 -15.40 30.46 0.68
C ASP A 74 -15.56 31.53 -0.40
N LEU A 75 -15.96 31.14 -1.62
CA LEU A 75 -16.63 32.00 -2.62
C LEU A 75 -16.96 31.13 -3.85
N SER A 76 -18.25 30.84 -4.05
CA SER A 76 -19.01 31.34 -5.23
C SER A 76 -20.26 30.50 -5.53
N VAL A 77 -21.43 31.06 -5.24
CA VAL A 77 -22.70 30.79 -5.91
C VAL A 77 -23.34 32.13 -6.25
N ALA A 78 -23.59 32.37 -7.55
CA ALA A 78 -24.59 33.23 -8.21
C ALA A 78 -24.01 33.69 -9.56
N SER A 79 -24.43 33.21 -10.73
CA SER A 79 -25.73 33.39 -11.41
C SER A 79 -26.07 34.84 -11.77
N ALA A 80 -25.69 35.28 -12.98
CA ALA A 80 -26.55 36.01 -13.91
C ALA A 80 -25.78 36.39 -15.21
N ALA A 81 -26.29 35.93 -16.35
CA ALA A 81 -26.16 36.57 -17.67
C ALA A 81 -27.39 37.52 -17.86
N PRO A 82 -27.57 38.35 -18.93
CA PRO A 82 -26.95 38.28 -20.27
C PRO A 82 -26.63 39.64 -20.97
N ALA A 83 -25.92 39.59 -22.11
CA ALA A 83 -26.29 40.19 -23.42
C ALA A 83 -25.10 40.53 -24.35
N ALA A 84 -25.10 39.86 -25.52
CA ALA A 84 -24.80 40.33 -26.89
C ALA A 84 -23.42 40.97 -27.31
N ALA A 85 -22.60 40.13 -27.98
CA ALA A 85 -22.07 40.22 -29.37
C ALA A 85 -21.08 41.35 -29.82
N PRO A 86 -20.30 41.18 -30.92
CA PRO A 86 -19.68 39.96 -31.49
C PRO A 86 -18.20 40.12 -32.00
N ALA A 87 -17.66 38.98 -32.47
CA ALA A 87 -16.65 38.77 -33.53
C ALA A 87 -15.13 38.85 -33.23
N LYS A 88 -14.44 37.70 -33.28
CA LYS A 88 -13.62 37.31 -34.45
C LYS A 88 -13.14 35.85 -34.34
N GLU A 89 -13.30 35.15 -35.46
CA GLU A 89 -12.81 33.80 -35.72
C GLU A 89 -11.28 33.71 -35.69
N THR A 90 -10.76 32.59 -35.19
CA THR A 90 -9.66 31.89 -35.87
C THR A 90 -9.64 30.44 -35.40
N ALA A 91 -10.00 29.56 -36.34
CA ALA A 91 -9.90 28.13 -36.20
C ALA A 91 -8.42 27.69 -36.17
N SER A 92 -8.08 26.75 -35.28
CA SER A 92 -7.05 25.75 -35.57
C SER A 92 -7.28 24.49 -34.74
N LYS A 93 -7.90 23.55 -35.44
CA LYS A 93 -8.09 22.14 -35.15
C LYS A 93 -6.73 21.44 -35.20
N THR A 94 -6.22 20.99 -34.05
CA THR A 94 -5.24 19.88 -34.06
C THR A 94 -5.57 18.87 -32.98
N VAL A 95 -6.01 17.73 -33.48
CA VAL A 95 -6.27 16.47 -32.79
C VAL A 95 -4.93 15.94 -32.24
N ALA A 96 -4.82 15.77 -30.93
CA ALA A 96 -3.82 14.89 -30.33
C ALA A 96 -4.45 14.14 -29.16
N LYS A 97 -5.22 13.12 -29.55
CA LYS A 97 -5.68 12.02 -28.72
C LYS A 97 -4.45 11.25 -28.23
N LYS A 98 -4.00 11.53 -27.00
CA LYS A 98 -3.04 10.67 -26.28
C LYS A 98 -3.81 9.89 -25.23
N ASP A 99 -4.24 8.70 -25.64
CA ASP A 99 -4.75 7.63 -24.80
C ASP A 99 -3.71 7.26 -23.75
N SER A 100 -3.73 7.93 -22.58
CA SER A 100 -3.11 7.40 -21.38
C SER A 100 -4.04 6.34 -20.80
N LYS A 101 -3.93 5.13 -21.36
CA LYS A 101 -4.42 3.88 -20.79
C LYS A 101 -3.69 3.63 -19.46
N LYS A 102 -4.09 4.35 -18.41
CA LYS A 102 -3.75 4.00 -17.04
C LYS A 102 -4.54 2.73 -16.76
N GLU A 103 -3.83 1.60 -16.69
CA GLU A 103 -4.30 0.38 -16.05
C GLU A 103 -4.69 0.72 -14.60
N SER A 104 -5.88 1.27 -14.41
CA SER A 104 -6.53 1.24 -13.11
C SER A 104 -7.03 -0.18 -12.96
N SER A 105 -6.20 -1.03 -12.34
CA SER A 105 -6.69 -2.18 -11.59
C SER A 105 -8.00 -1.75 -10.91
N PRO A 106 -9.12 -2.48 -11.06
CA PRO A 106 -10.39 -2.06 -10.51
C PRO A 106 -10.18 -1.73 -9.02
N PRO A 107 -10.50 -0.50 -8.56
CA PRO A 107 -10.27 -0.13 -7.18
C PRO A 107 -10.91 -1.20 -6.30
N LYS A 108 -10.12 -1.75 -5.36
CA LYS A 108 -10.61 -2.70 -4.37
C LYS A 108 -11.94 -2.14 -3.84
N PRO A 109 -13.06 -2.88 -3.89
CA PRO A 109 -14.43 -2.33 -3.87
C PRO A 109 -14.88 -1.62 -2.57
N LEU A 110 -13.95 -1.34 -1.65
CA LEU A 110 -14.16 -0.63 -0.38
C LEU A 110 -12.95 0.25 0.00
N ALA A 111 -11.98 0.46 -0.92
CA ALA A 111 -10.72 1.12 -0.60
C ALA A 111 -10.93 2.60 -0.25
N SER A 112 -11.79 3.30 -0.99
CA SER A 112 -12.15 4.70 -0.75
C SER A 112 -12.80 4.92 0.61
N GLU A 113 -13.76 4.06 0.98
CA GLU A 113 -14.51 4.16 2.22
C GLU A 113 -13.63 3.81 3.42
N LYS A 114 -12.74 2.82 3.29
CA LYS A 114 -11.73 2.51 4.31
C LYS A 114 -10.76 3.67 4.51
N ALA A 115 -10.28 4.27 3.41
CA ALA A 115 -9.41 5.45 3.50
C ALA A 115 -10.13 6.64 4.17
N ALA A 116 -11.42 6.84 3.89
CA ALA A 116 -12.21 7.88 4.54
C ALA A 116 -12.37 7.65 6.05
N VAL A 117 -12.59 6.40 6.49
CA VAL A 117 -12.64 6.06 7.93
C VAL A 117 -11.29 6.30 8.59
N GLU A 118 -10.18 5.87 7.98
CA GLU A 118 -8.84 6.09 8.55
C GLU A 118 -8.49 7.58 8.62
N SER A 119 -8.84 8.37 7.59
CA SER A 119 -8.69 9.83 7.62
C SER A 119 -9.55 10.47 8.73
N ALA A 120 -10.79 10.02 8.92
CA ALA A 120 -11.65 10.53 9.98
C ALA A 120 -11.13 10.16 11.39
N LYS A 121 -10.56 8.96 11.57
CA LYS A 121 -9.90 8.57 12.83
C LYS A 121 -8.69 9.45 13.12
N ALA A 122 -7.85 9.71 12.11
CA ALA A 122 -6.72 10.62 12.25
C ALA A 122 -7.18 12.02 12.67
N ALA A 123 -8.23 12.55 12.03
CA ALA A 123 -8.80 13.84 12.40
C ALA A 123 -9.31 13.88 13.86
N VAL A 124 -9.97 12.81 14.35
CA VAL A 124 -10.38 12.73 15.76
C VAL A 124 -9.16 12.77 16.69
N LYS A 125 -8.13 11.99 16.39
CA LYS A 125 -6.89 11.96 17.18
C LYS A 125 -6.20 13.32 17.23
N ASP A 126 -6.13 14.01 16.10
CA ASP A 126 -5.54 15.34 16.01
C ASP A 126 -6.35 16.34 16.85
N LYS A 127 -7.69 16.33 16.75
CA LYS A 127 -8.54 17.22 17.57
C LYS A 127 -8.50 16.89 19.06
N ASP A 128 -8.37 15.62 19.45
CA ASP A 128 -8.19 15.23 20.84
C ASP A 128 -6.86 15.74 21.41
N SER A 129 -5.79 15.78 20.60
CA SER A 129 -4.52 16.39 21.00
C SER A 129 -4.68 17.89 21.27
N THR A 130 -5.36 18.63 20.39
CA THR A 130 -5.66 20.05 20.59
C THR A 130 -6.53 20.29 21.82
N LEU A 131 -7.50 19.41 22.09
CA LEU A 131 -8.34 19.49 23.29
C LEU A 131 -7.52 19.32 24.58
N LYS A 132 -6.53 18.43 24.57
CA LYS A 132 -5.63 18.24 25.70
C LYS A 132 -4.82 19.51 25.99
N ASP A 133 -4.29 20.14 24.95
CA ASP A 133 -3.52 21.37 25.08
C ASP A 133 -4.41 22.51 25.58
N ALA A 134 -5.63 22.66 25.04
CA ALA A 134 -6.60 23.65 25.49
C ALA A 134 -7.00 23.46 26.96
N LYS A 135 -7.17 22.21 27.43
CA LYS A 135 -7.43 21.91 28.85
C LYS A 135 -6.27 22.32 29.76
N SER A 136 -5.04 22.07 29.31
CA SER A 136 -3.85 22.46 30.06
C SER A 136 -3.69 23.99 30.15
N ALA A 137 -3.94 24.70 29.05
CA ALA A 137 -3.95 26.16 29.01
C ALA A 137 -5.03 26.75 29.91
N PHE A 138 -6.25 26.20 29.85
CA PHE A 138 -7.35 26.60 30.74
C PHE A 138 -7.00 26.42 32.23
N SER A 139 -6.42 25.27 32.60
CA SER A 139 -6.02 25.02 33.99
C SER A 139 -4.92 25.97 34.46
N THR A 140 -3.99 26.32 33.58
CA THR A 140 -2.89 27.26 33.86
C THR A 140 -3.43 28.66 34.06
N ALA A 141 -4.24 29.16 33.11
CA ALA A 141 -4.86 30.49 33.19
C ALA A 141 -5.77 30.64 34.41
N LYS A 142 -6.53 29.59 34.76
CA LYS A 142 -7.37 29.58 35.97
C LYS A 142 -6.55 29.72 37.26
N SER A 143 -5.41 29.03 37.33
CA SER A 143 -4.52 29.09 38.49
C SER A 143 -3.85 30.47 38.60
N ALA A 144 -3.37 31.02 37.48
CA ALA A 144 -2.79 32.36 37.41
C ALA A 144 -3.80 33.42 37.87
N LEU A 145 -5.02 33.42 37.31
CA LEU A 145 -6.09 34.33 37.71
C LEU A 145 -6.38 34.26 39.22
N LYS A 146 -6.42 33.06 39.80
CA LYS A 146 -6.63 32.90 41.25
C LYS A 146 -5.50 33.55 42.05
N GLN A 147 -4.25 33.31 41.66
CA GLN A 147 -3.07 33.86 42.33
C GLN A 147 -3.02 35.39 42.21
N ASP A 148 -3.26 35.92 41.02
CA ASP A 148 -3.17 37.36 40.78
C ASP A 148 -4.28 38.12 41.51
N LYS A 149 -5.48 37.55 41.56
CA LYS A 149 -6.59 38.07 42.37
C LYS A 149 -6.27 38.10 43.87
N THR A 150 -5.64 37.04 44.40
CA THR A 150 -5.18 37.04 45.80
C THR A 150 -4.09 38.08 46.05
N THR A 151 -3.19 38.28 45.09
CA THR A 151 -2.13 39.28 45.17
C THR A 151 -2.73 40.69 45.17
N ALA A 152 -3.59 41.01 44.19
CA ALA A 152 -4.24 42.31 44.07
C ALA A 152 -5.08 42.67 45.31
N THR A 153 -5.82 41.71 45.88
CA THR A 153 -6.57 41.94 47.13
C THR A 153 -5.66 42.18 48.33
N SER A 154 -4.55 41.45 48.44
CA SER A 154 -3.58 41.63 49.54
C SER A 154 -2.85 42.98 49.47
N THR A 155 -2.38 43.40 48.29
CA THR A 155 -1.69 44.68 48.08
C THR A 155 -2.65 45.85 48.30
N LYS A 156 -3.91 45.72 47.86
CA LYS A 156 -4.95 46.71 48.11
C LYS A 156 -5.25 46.87 49.60
N LYS A 157 -5.31 45.76 50.35
CA LYS A 157 -5.48 45.79 51.81
C LYS A 157 -4.30 46.48 52.49
N LYS A 158 -3.06 46.13 52.11
CA LYS A 158 -1.84 46.77 52.66
C LYS A 158 -1.83 48.28 52.43
N ALA A 159 -2.18 48.74 51.22
CA ALA A 159 -2.28 50.17 50.92
C ALA A 159 -3.36 50.86 51.78
N ALA A 160 -4.53 50.23 51.96
CA ALA A 160 -5.59 50.75 52.81
C ALA A 160 -5.18 50.84 54.30
N ASP A 161 -4.47 49.85 54.81
CA ASP A 161 -3.99 49.83 56.20
C ASP A 161 -2.88 50.88 56.43
N LEU A 162 -1.94 51.03 55.50
CA LEU A 162 -0.94 52.11 55.53
C LEU A 162 -1.59 53.50 55.45
N LYS A 163 -2.65 53.66 54.65
CA LYS A 163 -3.41 54.91 54.58
C LYS A 163 -4.05 55.26 55.92
N LYS A 164 -4.63 54.29 56.63
CA LYS A 164 -5.17 54.49 57.99
C LYS A 164 -4.07 54.89 58.97
N GLN A 165 -2.92 54.22 58.92
CA GLN A 165 -1.77 54.54 59.78
C GLN A 165 -1.23 55.95 59.50
N PHE A 166 -1.12 56.34 58.23
CA PHE A 166 -0.70 57.67 57.81
C PHE A 166 -1.63 58.76 58.35
N VAL A 167 -2.95 58.60 58.21
CA VAL A 167 -3.94 59.54 58.74
C VAL A 167 -3.81 59.64 60.26
N GLY A 168 -3.75 58.52 60.97
CA GLY A 168 -3.61 58.51 62.43
C GLY A 168 -2.30 59.14 62.92
N ALA A 169 -1.18 58.96 62.21
CA ALA A 169 0.08 59.62 62.52
C ALA A 169 0.00 61.13 62.27
N ASN A 170 -0.68 61.55 61.20
CA ASN A 170 -0.89 62.96 60.88
C ASN A 170 -1.79 63.66 61.91
N ASP A 171 -2.84 62.98 62.39
CA ASP A 171 -3.72 63.48 63.46
C ASP A 171 -2.95 63.65 64.78
N LYS A 172 -2.10 62.66 65.13
CA LYS A 172 -1.21 62.76 66.30
C LYS A 172 -0.22 63.92 66.18
N LEU A 173 0.38 64.12 65.00
CA LEU A 173 1.26 65.25 64.73
C LEU A 173 0.52 66.59 64.89
N SER A 174 -0.70 66.69 64.34
CA SER A 174 -1.55 67.88 64.44
C SER A 174 -1.89 68.19 65.90
N LYS A 175 -2.28 67.17 66.68
CA LYS A 175 -2.56 67.33 68.11
C LYS A 175 -1.32 67.73 68.91
N ALA A 176 -0.18 67.08 68.68
CA ALA A 176 1.07 67.41 69.37
C ALA A 176 1.53 68.86 69.13
N LYS A 177 1.29 69.40 67.92
CA LYS A 177 1.54 70.81 67.59
C LYS A 177 0.59 71.75 68.32
N LYS A 178 -0.71 71.43 68.39
CA LYS A 178 -1.71 72.23 69.12
C LYS A 178 -1.43 72.26 70.62
N ASP A 179 -1.06 71.11 71.18
CA ASP A 179 -0.77 70.95 72.61
C ASP A 179 0.61 71.49 73.02
N GLN A 180 1.36 72.13 72.11
CA GLN A 180 2.73 72.63 72.32
C GLN A 180 3.67 71.62 73.00
N LYS A 181 3.60 70.36 72.57
CA LYS A 181 4.50 69.30 73.08
C LYS A 181 5.97 69.61 72.75
N ASN A 182 6.90 69.00 73.48
CA ASN A 182 8.33 69.14 73.24
C ASN A 182 8.68 68.87 71.75
N SER A 183 9.60 69.68 71.22
CA SER A 183 10.11 69.64 69.84
C SER A 183 10.53 68.23 69.38
N GLU A 184 11.09 67.43 70.28
CA GLU A 184 11.52 66.06 70.00
C GLU A 184 10.34 65.14 69.64
N ILE A 185 9.23 65.21 70.39
CA ILE A 185 8.00 64.43 70.13
C ILE A 185 7.40 64.84 68.77
N ILE A 186 7.38 66.13 68.49
CA ILE A 186 6.92 66.66 67.20
C ILE A 186 7.82 66.15 66.06
N GLY A 187 9.14 66.11 66.27
CA GLY A 187 10.12 65.55 65.35
C GLY A 187 9.88 64.07 65.05
N GLN A 188 9.65 63.25 66.07
CA GLN A 188 9.34 61.82 65.91
C GLN A 188 8.06 61.61 65.08
N TYR A 189 6.98 62.35 65.37
CA TYR A 189 5.75 62.24 64.57
C TYR A 189 5.94 62.71 63.12
N LYS A 190 6.73 63.77 62.89
CA LYS A 190 7.04 64.24 61.53
C LYS A 190 7.81 63.18 60.73
N ASN A 191 8.76 62.50 61.36
CA ASN A 191 9.52 61.41 60.75
C ASN A 191 8.61 60.20 60.45
N SER A 192 7.72 59.85 61.38
CA SER A 192 6.73 58.77 61.19
C SER A 192 5.79 59.06 60.01
N VAL A 193 5.25 60.28 59.91
CA VAL A 193 4.40 60.71 58.79
C VAL A 193 5.16 60.65 57.46
N SER A 194 6.42 61.09 57.44
CA SER A 194 7.25 61.08 56.23
C SER A 194 7.56 59.66 55.76
N SER A 195 7.88 58.75 56.68
CA SER A 195 8.12 57.34 56.39
C SER A 195 6.85 56.63 55.89
N LEU A 196 5.71 56.83 56.57
CA LEU A 196 4.42 56.25 56.16
C LEU A 196 3.97 56.77 54.80
N LYS A 197 4.28 58.03 54.46
CA LYS A 197 3.98 58.59 53.14
C LYS A 197 4.73 57.86 52.02
N LEU A 198 6.02 57.55 52.22
CA LEU A 198 6.81 56.78 51.26
C LEU A 198 6.27 55.35 51.13
N GLN A 199 6.04 54.67 52.25
CA GLN A 199 5.49 53.31 52.25
C GLN A 199 4.11 53.22 51.59
N LEU A 200 3.25 54.24 51.81
CA LEU A 200 1.94 54.32 51.17
C LEU A 200 2.09 54.48 49.65
N ALA A 201 2.96 55.37 49.18
CA ALA A 201 3.19 55.58 47.76
C ALA A 201 3.68 54.29 47.07
N ASP A 202 4.58 53.54 47.72
CA ASP A 202 5.07 52.26 47.20
C ASP A 202 3.98 51.18 47.21
N ALA A 203 3.16 51.11 48.27
CA ALA A 203 2.04 50.17 48.35
C ALA A 203 0.94 50.48 47.31
N GLU A 204 0.66 51.76 47.03
CA GLU A 204 -0.26 52.19 45.99
C GLU A 204 0.25 51.79 44.59
N LYS A 205 1.54 52.04 44.30
CA LYS A 205 2.18 51.57 43.06
C LYS A 205 2.09 50.04 42.91
N ALA A 206 2.39 49.29 43.97
CA ALA A 206 2.29 47.83 43.97
C ALA A 206 0.84 47.36 43.75
N SER A 207 -0.14 48.03 44.37
CA SER A 207 -1.56 47.72 44.16
C SER A 207 -2.00 47.99 42.73
N SER A 208 -1.61 49.13 42.12
CA SER A 208 -1.93 49.42 40.73
C SER A 208 -1.26 48.43 39.76
N ALA A 209 -0.03 48.01 40.05
CA ALA A 209 0.65 46.98 39.26
C ALA A 209 -0.08 45.62 39.36
N ALA A 210 -0.45 45.19 40.57
CA ALA A 210 -1.17 43.93 40.78
C ALA A 210 -2.53 43.91 40.09
N GLN A 211 -3.28 45.03 40.09
CA GLN A 211 -4.56 45.14 39.37
C GLN A 211 -4.41 45.03 37.85
N LYS A 212 -3.31 45.57 37.28
CA LYS A 212 -3.02 45.41 35.85
C LYS A 212 -2.72 43.96 35.49
N VAL A 213 -1.98 43.25 36.35
CA VAL A 213 -1.69 41.82 36.16
C VAL A 213 -2.98 41.00 36.28
N GLU A 214 -3.82 41.23 37.29
CA GLU A 214 -5.13 40.58 37.44
C GLU A 214 -6.00 40.78 36.19
N SER A 215 -6.10 42.01 35.68
CA SER A 215 -6.87 42.32 34.47
C SER A 215 -6.35 41.61 33.22
N SER A 216 -5.03 41.41 33.12
CA SER A 216 -4.42 40.62 32.04
C SER A 216 -4.72 39.13 32.18
N ALA A 217 -4.60 38.58 33.40
CA ALA A 217 -4.94 37.20 33.69
C ALA A 217 -6.43 36.89 33.43
N GLU A 218 -7.34 37.83 33.68
CA GLU A 218 -8.76 37.70 33.33
C GLU A 218 -8.97 37.55 31.80
N LYS A 219 -8.26 38.35 31.00
CA LYS A 219 -8.32 38.28 29.53
C LYS A 219 -7.75 36.96 29.01
N GLU A 220 -6.66 36.48 29.58
CA GLU A 220 -6.07 35.18 29.25
C GLU A 220 -7.01 34.03 29.62
N PHE A 221 -7.61 34.05 30.82
CA PHE A 221 -8.60 33.06 31.23
C PHE A 221 -9.82 33.04 30.33
N SER A 222 -10.35 34.20 29.93
CA SER A 222 -11.46 34.31 28.97
C SER A 222 -11.09 33.71 27.62
N SER A 223 -9.88 34.01 27.12
CA SER A 223 -9.36 33.47 25.87
C SER A 223 -9.19 31.95 25.92
N ALA A 224 -8.60 31.43 27.01
CA ALA A 224 -8.43 29.99 27.24
C ALA A 224 -9.79 29.26 27.35
N THR A 225 -10.80 29.89 27.97
CA THR A 225 -12.17 29.35 28.04
C THR A 225 -12.80 29.23 26.65
N LYS A 226 -12.66 30.26 25.81
CA LYS A 226 -13.13 30.22 24.41
C LYS A 226 -12.41 29.15 23.59
N ALA A 227 -11.09 29.05 23.75
CA ALA A 227 -10.28 28.04 23.07
C ALA A 227 -10.70 26.62 23.47
N LEU A 228 -10.94 26.36 24.76
CA LEU A 228 -11.43 25.08 25.26
C LEU A 228 -12.79 24.74 24.64
N SER A 229 -13.75 25.66 24.67
CA SER A 229 -15.07 25.43 24.06
C SER A 229 -15.00 25.15 22.56
N SER A 230 -14.13 25.86 21.84
CA SER A 230 -13.89 25.63 20.41
C SER A 230 -13.27 24.26 20.13
N ALA A 231 -12.31 23.84 20.95
CA ALA A 231 -11.68 22.53 20.85
C ALA A 231 -12.68 21.39 21.13
N GLU A 232 -13.54 21.53 22.13
CA GLU A 232 -14.61 20.58 22.43
C GLU A 232 -15.59 20.41 21.27
N LYS A 233 -16.04 21.53 20.68
CA LYS A 233 -16.90 21.51 19.48
C LYS A 233 -16.20 20.84 18.29
N SER A 234 -14.91 21.12 18.10
CA SER A 234 -14.11 20.52 17.04
C SER A 234 -13.99 19.00 17.17
N VAL A 235 -13.76 18.49 18.39
CA VAL A 235 -13.76 17.05 18.67
C VAL A 235 -15.14 16.43 18.42
N ALA A 236 -16.21 17.08 18.89
CA ALA A 236 -17.58 16.60 18.66
C ALA A 236 -17.91 16.50 17.16
N ASN A 237 -17.50 17.49 16.37
CA ASN A 237 -17.68 17.48 14.91
C ASN A 237 -16.83 16.39 14.23
N ALA A 238 -15.58 16.21 14.64
CA ALA A 238 -14.72 15.13 14.13
C ALA A 238 -15.33 13.74 14.40
N LYS A 239 -15.87 13.52 15.60
CA LYS A 239 -16.56 12.26 15.96
C LYS A 239 -17.82 12.02 15.12
N LYS A 240 -18.61 13.05 14.84
CA LYS A 240 -19.75 12.96 13.89
C LYS A 240 -19.28 12.60 12.49
N GLY A 241 -18.18 13.19 12.03
CA GLY A 241 -17.54 12.86 10.75
C GLY A 241 -17.10 11.40 10.67
N LEU A 242 -16.48 10.88 11.74
CA LEU A 242 -16.09 9.47 11.86
C LEU A 242 -17.31 8.55 11.79
N ALA A 243 -18.35 8.80 12.58
CA ALA A 243 -19.58 8.01 12.56
C ALA A 243 -20.23 7.97 11.16
N SER A 244 -20.24 9.11 10.45
CA SER A 244 -20.73 9.17 9.07
C SER A 244 -19.88 8.35 8.10
N ALA A 245 -18.55 8.38 8.24
CA ALA A 245 -17.64 7.58 7.42
C ALA A 245 -17.83 6.08 7.66
N GLU A 246 -18.01 5.67 8.92
CA GLU A 246 -18.28 4.28 9.31
C GLU A 246 -19.63 3.77 8.76
N ASP A 247 -20.68 4.59 8.84
CA ASP A 247 -22.00 4.26 8.25
C ASP A 247 -21.91 4.08 6.73
N LYS A 248 -21.17 4.98 6.04
CA LYS A 248 -20.91 4.84 4.60
C LYS A 248 -20.16 3.55 4.27
N LEU A 249 -19.12 3.22 5.03
CA LEU A 249 -18.37 1.97 4.86
C LEU A 249 -19.27 0.74 5.10
N SER A 250 -20.11 0.78 6.12
CA SER A 250 -21.08 -0.29 6.43
C SER A 250 -22.05 -0.50 5.27
N LYS A 251 -22.68 0.58 4.76
CA LYS A 251 -23.59 0.53 3.60
C LYS A 251 -22.89 0.00 2.35
N ALA A 252 -21.68 0.48 2.05
CA ALA A 252 -20.89 0.02 0.91
C ALA A 252 -20.54 -1.48 1.03
N SER A 253 -20.14 -1.93 2.22
CA SER A 253 -19.83 -3.33 2.48
C SER A 253 -21.06 -4.25 2.30
N ALA A 254 -22.23 -3.84 2.80
CA ALA A 254 -23.47 -4.57 2.64
C ALA A 254 -23.88 -4.69 1.17
N LYS A 255 -23.72 -3.60 0.40
CA LYS A 255 -23.97 -3.59 -1.05
C LYS A 255 -23.02 -4.55 -1.77
N TYR A 256 -21.73 -4.50 -1.47
CA TYR A 256 -20.73 -5.38 -2.06
C TYR A 256 -21.01 -6.87 -1.77
N VAL A 257 -21.39 -7.23 -0.55
CA VAL A 257 -21.78 -8.61 -0.20
C VAL A 257 -23.01 -9.07 -0.98
N LYS A 258 -24.01 -8.21 -1.17
CA LYS A 258 -25.20 -8.52 -1.99
C LYS A 258 -24.81 -8.76 -3.45
N GLU A 259 -23.96 -7.90 -4.03
CA GLU A 259 -23.47 -8.04 -5.40
C GLU A 259 -22.65 -9.31 -5.60
N GLN A 260 -21.75 -9.64 -4.67
CA GLN A 260 -20.99 -10.90 -4.63
C GLN A 260 -21.92 -12.13 -4.61
N LYS A 261 -22.96 -12.12 -3.78
CA LYS A 261 -23.96 -13.22 -3.73
C LYS A 261 -24.70 -13.36 -5.06
N ILE A 262 -25.08 -12.26 -5.70
CA ILE A 262 -25.75 -12.27 -7.00
C ILE A 262 -24.81 -12.79 -8.09
N ALA A 263 -23.56 -12.32 -8.12
CA ALA A 263 -22.54 -12.77 -9.06
C ALA A 263 -22.27 -14.27 -8.92
N LYS A 264 -22.10 -14.77 -7.69
CA LYS A 264 -21.93 -16.21 -7.40
C LYS A 264 -23.12 -17.05 -7.88
N LYS A 265 -24.35 -16.62 -7.60
CA LYS A 265 -25.56 -17.32 -8.09
C LYS A 265 -25.66 -17.32 -9.62
N LYS A 266 -25.28 -16.23 -10.29
CA LYS A 266 -25.25 -16.15 -11.77
C LYS A 266 -24.20 -17.11 -12.33
N ALA A 267 -22.98 -17.10 -11.78
CA ALA A 267 -21.91 -18.01 -12.18
C ALA A 267 -22.30 -19.49 -11.97
N GLU A 268 -22.93 -19.83 -10.85
CA GLU A 268 -23.39 -21.19 -10.58
C GLU A 268 -24.48 -21.64 -11.55
N LYS A 269 -25.45 -20.77 -11.88
CA LYS A 269 -26.48 -21.05 -12.90
C LYS A 269 -25.86 -21.26 -14.27
N GLN A 270 -24.84 -20.48 -14.63
CA GLN A 270 -24.13 -20.60 -15.90
C GLN A 270 -23.33 -21.91 -15.97
N ALA A 271 -22.56 -22.23 -14.93
CA ALA A 271 -21.83 -23.50 -14.82
C ALA A 271 -22.77 -24.73 -14.87
N LYS A 272 -23.96 -24.66 -14.24
CA LYS A 272 -24.97 -25.72 -14.34
C LYS A 272 -25.52 -25.89 -15.76
N LYS A 273 -25.73 -24.80 -16.50
CA LYS A 273 -26.17 -24.86 -17.90
C LYS A 273 -25.07 -25.45 -18.79
N GLU A 274 -23.84 -25.00 -18.63
CA GLU A 274 -22.68 -25.50 -19.38
C GLU A 274 -22.44 -27.00 -19.12
N LYS A 275 -22.54 -27.44 -17.86
CA LYS A 275 -22.48 -28.86 -17.50
C LYS A 275 -23.57 -29.69 -18.19
N LYS A 276 -24.83 -29.23 -18.19
CA LYS A 276 -25.93 -29.93 -18.88
C LYS A 276 -25.69 -30.03 -20.39
N ILE A 277 -25.12 -28.98 -21.01
CA ILE A 277 -24.77 -28.99 -22.44
C ILE A 277 -23.63 -29.98 -22.70
N ALA A 278 -22.59 -29.97 -21.86
CA ALA A 278 -21.47 -30.92 -21.96
C ALA A 278 -21.94 -32.37 -21.80
N ASP A 279 -22.80 -32.65 -20.81
CA ASP A 279 -23.38 -33.98 -20.59
C ASP A 279 -24.23 -34.46 -21.78
N LYS A 280 -25.03 -33.56 -22.38
CA LYS A 280 -25.82 -33.87 -23.59
C LYS A 280 -24.91 -34.18 -24.78
N LYS A 281 -23.87 -33.37 -25.00
CA LYS A 281 -22.86 -33.61 -26.06
C LYS A 281 -22.10 -34.91 -25.84
N ALA A 282 -21.70 -35.23 -24.61
CA ALA A 282 -21.01 -36.48 -24.27
C ALA A 282 -21.92 -37.71 -24.49
N LYS A 283 -23.20 -37.65 -24.09
CA LYS A 283 -24.19 -38.71 -24.37
C LYS A 283 -24.38 -38.91 -25.87
N GLU A 284 -24.44 -37.84 -26.66
CA GLU A 284 -24.57 -37.92 -28.11
C GLU A 284 -23.31 -38.51 -28.77
N ALA A 285 -22.13 -38.08 -28.37
CA ALA A 285 -20.85 -38.64 -28.82
C ALA A 285 -20.77 -40.14 -28.52
N LYS A 286 -21.17 -40.58 -27.32
CA LYS A 286 -21.23 -42.01 -26.96
C LYS A 286 -22.21 -42.81 -27.83
N LYS A 287 -23.37 -42.23 -28.18
CA LYS A 287 -24.32 -42.85 -29.12
C LYS A 287 -23.75 -42.97 -30.52
N ARG A 288 -23.06 -41.94 -31.03
CA ARG A 288 -22.39 -41.97 -32.34
C ARG A 288 -21.27 -43.01 -32.37
N ALA A 289 -20.40 -43.04 -31.36
CA ALA A 289 -19.31 -44.01 -31.27
C ALA A 289 -19.81 -45.46 -31.18
N THR A 290 -20.90 -45.72 -30.46
CA THR A 290 -21.50 -47.07 -30.41
C THR A 290 -22.16 -47.47 -31.73
N ALA A 291 -22.82 -46.54 -32.43
CA ALA A 291 -23.37 -46.79 -33.76
C ALA A 291 -22.27 -47.05 -34.79
N GLU A 292 -21.17 -46.31 -34.74
CA GLU A 292 -20.00 -46.49 -35.59
C GLU A 292 -19.32 -47.83 -35.34
N LYS A 293 -19.14 -48.22 -34.07
CA LYS A 293 -18.63 -49.55 -33.70
C LYS A 293 -19.50 -50.68 -34.26
N LYS A 294 -20.84 -50.55 -34.21
CA LYS A 294 -21.77 -51.51 -34.82
C LYS A 294 -21.68 -51.55 -36.34
N LYS A 295 -21.51 -50.40 -37.00
CA LYS A 295 -21.29 -50.32 -38.46
C LYS A 295 -19.99 -51.01 -38.86
N ALA A 296 -18.88 -50.69 -38.18
CA ALA A 296 -17.58 -51.30 -38.41
C ALA A 296 -17.60 -52.82 -38.17
N GLU A 297 -18.31 -53.30 -37.14
CA GLU A 297 -18.48 -54.74 -36.90
C GLU A 297 -19.28 -55.43 -38.02
N LYS A 298 -20.39 -54.82 -38.46
CA LYS A 298 -21.18 -55.34 -39.59
C LYS A 298 -20.37 -55.39 -40.88
N GLU A 299 -19.53 -54.40 -41.12
CA GLU A 299 -18.63 -54.31 -42.27
C GLU A 299 -17.51 -55.35 -42.20
N ARG A 300 -16.88 -55.55 -41.04
CA ARG A 300 -15.93 -56.65 -40.81
C ARG A 300 -16.57 -58.02 -41.06
N LYS A 301 -17.81 -58.24 -40.61
CA LYS A 301 -18.56 -59.48 -40.90
C LYS A 301 -18.85 -59.67 -42.40
N ARG A 302 -19.15 -58.59 -43.13
CA ARG A 302 -19.32 -58.63 -44.60
C ARG A 302 -17.99 -58.96 -45.29
N GLN A 303 -16.91 -58.31 -44.89
CA GLN A 303 -15.58 -58.54 -45.45
C GLN A 303 -15.12 -59.97 -45.19
N ALA A 304 -15.27 -60.48 -43.97
CA ALA A 304 -14.96 -61.87 -43.63
C ALA A 304 -15.76 -62.89 -44.48
N LYS A 305 -17.04 -62.61 -44.79
CA LYS A 305 -17.83 -63.44 -45.71
C LYS A 305 -17.30 -63.40 -47.15
N ILE A 306 -16.90 -62.22 -47.62
CA ILE A 306 -16.28 -62.05 -48.96
C ILE A 306 -14.97 -62.83 -49.02
N ASP A 307 -14.11 -62.69 -48.01
CA ASP A 307 -12.82 -63.37 -47.94
C ASP A 307 -12.99 -64.89 -47.84
N ALA A 308 -13.98 -65.38 -47.08
CA ALA A 308 -14.32 -66.80 -47.04
C ALA A 308 -14.82 -67.32 -48.39
N LYS A 309 -15.66 -66.55 -49.10
CA LYS A 309 -16.12 -66.89 -50.46
C LYS A 309 -14.95 -66.94 -51.44
N ARG A 310 -14.06 -65.94 -51.40
CA ARG A 310 -12.82 -65.89 -52.21
C ARG A 310 -11.90 -67.07 -51.91
N LYS A 311 -11.70 -67.44 -50.64
CA LYS A 311 -10.92 -68.63 -50.25
C LYS A 311 -11.54 -69.93 -50.77
N LYS A 312 -12.87 -70.08 -50.66
CA LYS A 312 -13.58 -71.26 -51.21
C LYS A 312 -13.46 -71.32 -52.73
N GLU A 313 -13.56 -70.19 -53.42
CA GLU A 313 -13.39 -70.11 -54.87
C GLU A 313 -11.94 -70.38 -55.29
N ALA A 314 -10.96 -69.83 -54.57
CA ALA A 314 -9.54 -70.11 -54.77
C ALA A 314 -9.23 -71.60 -54.56
N SER A 315 -9.81 -72.24 -53.53
CA SER A 315 -9.71 -73.69 -53.30
C SER A 315 -10.31 -74.49 -54.46
N LYS A 316 -11.48 -74.09 -54.99
CA LYS A 316 -12.07 -74.72 -56.18
C LYS A 316 -11.16 -74.56 -57.40
N ARG A 317 -10.66 -73.35 -57.66
CA ARG A 317 -9.72 -73.08 -58.77
C ARG A 317 -8.43 -73.86 -58.61
N ALA A 318 -7.89 -73.99 -57.39
CA ALA A 318 -6.70 -74.78 -57.10
C ALA A 318 -6.95 -76.29 -57.31
N ALA A 319 -8.12 -76.80 -56.90
CA ALA A 319 -8.50 -78.19 -57.17
C ALA A 319 -8.70 -78.47 -58.67
N GLU A 320 -9.29 -77.52 -59.39
CA GLU A 320 -9.45 -77.62 -60.85
C GLU A 320 -8.11 -77.50 -61.59
N ALA A 321 -7.23 -76.59 -61.15
CA ALA A 321 -5.86 -76.48 -61.65
C ALA A 321 -5.07 -77.75 -61.36
N LYS A 322 -5.23 -78.37 -60.19
CA LYS A 322 -4.62 -79.66 -59.86
C LYS A 322 -5.14 -80.78 -60.76
N LYS A 323 -6.46 -80.85 -61.01
CA LYS A 323 -7.03 -81.81 -61.98
C LYS A 323 -6.51 -81.59 -63.41
N LYS A 324 -6.37 -80.34 -63.85
CA LYS A 324 -5.79 -79.99 -65.16
C LYS A 324 -4.31 -80.34 -65.22
N ALA A 325 -3.55 -80.10 -64.16
CA ALA A 325 -2.15 -80.48 -64.04
C ALA A 325 -1.97 -82.00 -64.03
N ASP A 326 -2.80 -82.75 -63.30
CA ASP A 326 -2.77 -84.23 -63.28
C ASP A 326 -3.16 -84.80 -64.65
N LYS A 327 -4.12 -84.20 -65.36
CA LYS A 327 -4.47 -84.58 -66.73
C LYS A 327 -3.32 -84.30 -67.70
N ALA A 328 -2.71 -83.10 -67.63
CA ALA A 328 -1.56 -82.73 -68.44
C ALA A 328 -0.32 -83.58 -68.12
N ALA A 329 -0.13 -83.99 -66.85
CA ALA A 329 0.93 -84.89 -66.44
C ALA A 329 0.71 -86.30 -67.00
N LYS A 330 -0.52 -86.82 -66.99
CA LYS A 330 -0.87 -88.09 -67.66
C LYS A 330 -0.66 -88.02 -69.17
N GLU A 331 -1.03 -86.91 -69.81
CA GLU A 331 -0.83 -86.72 -71.25
C GLU A 331 0.66 -86.58 -71.60
N LYS A 332 1.44 -85.87 -70.79
CA LYS A 332 2.91 -85.83 -70.91
C LYS A 332 3.53 -87.19 -70.69
N ALA A 333 3.10 -87.97 -69.69
CA ALA A 333 3.58 -89.33 -69.46
C ALA A 333 3.23 -90.26 -70.63
N GLN A 334 2.08 -90.08 -71.26
CA GLN A 334 1.69 -90.82 -72.46
C GLN A 334 2.55 -90.43 -73.67
N LYS A 335 2.82 -89.14 -73.87
CA LYS A 335 3.77 -88.67 -74.91
C LYS A 335 5.18 -89.17 -74.64
N ILE A 336 5.63 -89.22 -73.39
CA ILE A 336 6.92 -89.81 -73.00
C ILE A 336 6.96 -91.30 -73.31
N LYS A 337 5.90 -92.07 -73.00
CA LYS A 337 5.80 -93.48 -73.41
C LYS A 337 5.81 -93.65 -74.93
N GLU A 338 5.17 -92.75 -75.67
CA GLU A 338 5.16 -92.77 -77.12
C GLU A 338 6.56 -92.46 -77.70
N THR A 339 7.26 -91.45 -77.15
CA THR A 339 8.64 -91.13 -77.53
C THR A 339 9.61 -92.23 -77.13
N GLU A 340 9.44 -92.88 -75.97
CA GLU A 340 10.22 -94.06 -75.58
C GLU A 340 9.97 -95.25 -76.53
N SER A 341 8.74 -95.45 -77.00
CA SER A 341 8.44 -96.46 -78.03
C SER A 341 9.11 -96.15 -79.36
N LYS A 342 9.14 -94.86 -79.75
CA LYS A 342 9.83 -94.38 -80.96
C LYS A 342 11.35 -94.50 -80.81
N LEU A 343 11.90 -94.22 -79.63
CA LEU A 343 13.32 -94.40 -79.31
C LEU A 343 13.70 -95.88 -79.29
N LYS A 344 12.84 -96.78 -78.78
CA LYS A 344 13.01 -98.24 -78.89
C LYS A 344 13.00 -98.71 -80.35
N LYS A 345 12.10 -98.17 -81.19
CA LYS A 345 12.10 -98.45 -82.64
C LYS A 345 13.36 -97.92 -83.34
N MET A 346 13.87 -96.76 -82.95
CA MET A 346 15.16 -96.27 -83.47
C MET A 346 16.34 -97.12 -82.99
N LYS A 347 16.39 -97.51 -81.71
CA LYS A 347 17.42 -98.43 -81.21
C LYS A 347 17.35 -99.81 -81.86
N ALA A 348 16.16 -100.31 -82.22
CA ALA A 348 16.01 -101.53 -83.01
C ALA A 348 16.54 -101.36 -84.45
N LYS A 349 16.32 -100.19 -85.07
CA LYS A 349 16.95 -99.87 -86.37
C LYS A 349 18.47 -99.70 -86.28
N GLN A 350 18.98 -99.17 -85.16
CA GLN A 350 20.41 -99.02 -84.90
C GLN A 350 21.08 -100.35 -84.54
N SER A 351 20.36 -101.28 -83.90
CA SER A 351 20.79 -102.67 -83.68
C SER A 351 20.85 -103.49 -84.97
N ASN A 352 19.93 -103.27 -85.91
CA ASN A 352 20.01 -103.87 -87.25
C ASN A 352 21.12 -103.22 -88.09
N ALA A 353 21.44 -101.95 -87.86
CA ALA A 353 22.58 -101.29 -88.50
C ALA A 353 23.92 -101.74 -87.89
N LEU A 354 24.03 -102.02 -86.59
CA LEU A 354 25.23 -102.64 -85.96
C LEU A 354 25.38 -104.14 -86.28
N GLN A 355 24.38 -104.74 -86.94
CA GLN A 355 24.48 -106.03 -87.63
C GLN A 355 25.10 -105.93 -89.04
N THR A 356 25.52 -104.72 -89.49
CA THR A 356 26.59 -104.59 -90.50
C THR A 356 27.93 -105.13 -90.01
N GLU A 357 28.11 -105.23 -88.70
CA GLU A 357 29.39 -105.51 -88.07
C GLU A 357 30.09 -106.82 -88.44
N LYS A 358 29.30 -107.89 -88.31
CA LYS A 358 29.78 -109.20 -87.85
C LYS A 358 29.68 -110.31 -88.91
N SER A 359 28.91 -110.14 -89.98
CA SER A 359 28.93 -111.10 -91.11
C SER A 359 30.12 -110.84 -92.06
N SER A 360 30.63 -109.61 -92.06
CA SER A 360 31.85 -109.17 -92.76
C SER A 360 33.14 -109.81 -92.21
N THR A 361 33.08 -110.46 -91.04
CA THR A 361 34.21 -111.13 -90.39
C THR A 361 34.13 -112.67 -90.38
N SER A 362 33.01 -113.27 -90.81
CA SER A 362 32.85 -114.74 -90.82
C SER A 362 33.05 -115.40 -92.19
N GLU A 363 32.99 -114.67 -93.31
CA GLU A 363 33.33 -115.23 -94.64
C GLU A 363 34.84 -115.17 -94.96
N ILE A 364 35.58 -114.22 -94.39
CA ILE A 364 37.06 -114.20 -94.45
C ILE A 364 37.64 -115.46 -93.77
N ALA A 365 36.99 -115.98 -92.72
CA ALA A 365 37.38 -117.22 -92.06
C ALA A 365 37.03 -118.52 -92.85
N LYS A 366 36.18 -118.44 -93.89
CA LYS A 366 35.90 -119.57 -94.79
C LYS A 366 36.91 -119.65 -95.95
N LEU A 367 37.46 -118.51 -96.39
CA LEU A 367 38.51 -118.44 -97.40
C LEU A 367 39.86 -119.05 -96.94
N GLU A 368 40.12 -119.19 -95.64
CA GLU A 368 41.35 -119.83 -95.14
C GLU A 368 41.22 -121.36 -94.96
N LYS A 369 40.00 -121.93 -94.93
CA LYS A 369 39.79 -123.36 -94.61
C LYS A 369 39.62 -124.30 -95.82
N GLU A 370 39.31 -123.79 -97.01
CA GLU A 370 39.30 -124.61 -98.24
C GLU A 370 40.61 -124.56 -99.03
N LEU A 371 41.39 -123.47 -98.97
CA LEU A 371 42.71 -123.40 -99.61
C LEU A 371 43.75 -124.35 -98.95
N ALA A 372 43.41 -124.89 -97.76
CA ALA A 372 44.19 -125.87 -97.00
C ALA A 372 43.75 -127.34 -97.22
N LYS A 373 42.73 -127.60 -98.05
CA LYS A 373 42.37 -128.95 -98.49
C LYS A 373 42.79 -129.16 -99.94
N GLU A 374 43.84 -129.97 -100.06
CA GLU A 374 43.90 -131.04 -101.04
C GLU A 374 44.01 -130.60 -102.53
N LYS A 375 45.17 -130.22 -103.09
CA LYS A 375 46.58 -130.39 -102.69
C LYS A 375 46.89 -131.69 -101.91
N LYS A 376 46.30 -132.80 -102.37
CA LYS A 376 46.71 -134.19 -102.15
C LYS A 376 45.84 -135.14 -102.95
#